data_AF-A0A3S0WAD9-F1
#
_entry.id   AF-A0A3S0WAD9-F1
#
_cell.length_a   1.000
_cell.length_b   1.000
_cell.length_c   1.000
_cell.angle_alpha   90.00
_cell.angle_beta   90.00
_cell.angle_gamma   90.00
#
_symmetry.space_group_name_H-M   'P 1'
#
loop_
_entity.id
_entity.type
_entity.pdbx_description
1 polymer ?
#
loop_
_entity_poly.entity_id
_entity_poly.type
_entity_poly.pdbx_seq_one_letter_code
_entity_poly.pdbx_strand_id
1 'polypeptide(L)'
;MRNIAAMLQSFRDDLPADSRTAAAIDRGASLEEISELAEAEGLHKLASVLFEAEQEALRDGPDAVEEAGAATDTFIQAARQDLPADSKTAAAIDRGASWEEISEIAEEEGLHQIASVLFEAEQEALRTSTNA
;
A
#
# COMPACT_ATOMS: atom_id res chain seq x y z
N MET A 1 -17.26 -7.41 -1.45
CA MET A 1 -16.72 -6.76 -0.24
C MET A 1 -17.43 -7.32 0.98
N ARG A 2 -16.70 -7.92 1.94
CA ARG A 2 -17.25 -8.14 3.28
C ARG A 2 -17.51 -6.75 3.86
N ASN A 3 -18.76 -6.48 4.24
CA ASN A 3 -19.09 -5.19 4.83
C ASN A 3 -18.53 -5.19 6.25
N ILE A 4 -17.38 -4.55 6.47
CA ILE A 4 -16.71 -4.44 7.77
C ILE A 4 -17.67 -3.92 8.83
N ALA A 5 -18.54 -2.95 8.50
CA ALA A 5 -19.55 -2.45 9.42
C ALA A 5 -20.58 -3.53 9.84
N ALA A 6 -21.01 -4.39 8.92
CA ALA A 6 -21.88 -5.52 9.24
C ALA A 6 -21.19 -6.56 10.13
N MET A 7 -19.89 -6.80 9.90
CA MET A 7 -19.10 -7.67 10.77
C MET A 7 -18.94 -7.07 12.17
N LEU A 8 -18.55 -5.80 12.28
CA LEU A 8 -18.44 -5.08 13.55
C LEU A 8 -19.75 -5.10 14.33
N GLN A 9 -20.89 -4.94 13.66
CA GLN A 9 -22.20 -5.06 14.30
C GLN A 9 -22.48 -6.47 14.83
N SER A 10 -22.13 -7.52 14.07
CA SER A 10 -22.26 -8.90 14.57
C SER A 10 -21.44 -9.15 15.83
N PHE A 11 -20.21 -8.62 15.91
CA PHE A 11 -19.41 -8.75 17.14
C PHE A 11 -19.98 -7.88 18.27
N ARG A 12 -20.49 -6.70 17.96
CA ARG A 12 -21.11 -5.81 18.94
C ARG A 12 -22.31 -6.46 19.64
N ASP A 13 -23.12 -7.20 18.91
CA ASP A 13 -24.28 -7.93 19.43
C ASP A 13 -23.87 -9.06 20.40
N ASP A 14 -22.70 -9.67 20.17
CA ASP A 14 -22.14 -10.75 20.99
C ASP A 14 -21.34 -10.25 22.20
N LEU A 15 -21.05 -8.95 22.29
CA LEU A 15 -20.24 -8.36 23.36
C LEU A 15 -21.08 -7.83 24.53
N PRO A 16 -20.59 -8.00 25.77
CA PRO A 16 -21.27 -7.46 26.95
C PRO A 16 -21.18 -5.93 26.98
N ALA A 17 -22.16 -5.29 27.62
CA ALA A 17 -22.32 -3.83 27.60
C ALA A 17 -21.20 -3.06 28.34
N ASP A 18 -20.40 -3.74 29.16
CA ASP A 18 -19.23 -3.21 29.87
C ASP A 18 -17.91 -3.43 29.11
N SER A 19 -17.94 -4.08 27.94
CA SER A 19 -16.76 -4.23 27.08
C SER A 19 -16.32 -2.89 26.51
N ARG A 20 -15.02 -2.62 26.62
CA ARG A 20 -14.39 -1.44 26.01
C ARG A 20 -14.38 -1.56 24.49
N THR A 21 -14.23 -2.78 23.97
CA THR A 21 -14.35 -3.07 22.54
C THR A 21 -15.76 -2.72 22.03
N ALA A 22 -16.81 -3.09 22.75
CA ALA A 22 -18.18 -2.73 22.39
C ALA A 22 -18.40 -1.21 22.37
N ALA A 23 -17.90 -0.49 23.37
CA ALA A 23 -17.97 0.96 23.42
C ALA A 23 -17.19 1.64 22.28
N ALA A 24 -16.05 1.07 21.87
CA ALA A 24 -15.27 1.55 20.73
C ALA A 24 -16.01 1.37 19.40
N ILE A 25 -16.70 0.23 19.22
CA ILE A 25 -17.56 0.00 18.04
C ILE A 25 -18.71 1.00 18.02
N ASP A 26 -19.39 1.23 19.15
CA ASP A 26 -20.55 2.12 19.24
C ASP A 26 -20.22 3.59 18.89
N ARG A 27 -19.01 4.05 19.20
CA ARG A 27 -18.54 5.40 18.84
C ARG A 27 -17.93 5.51 17.45
N GLY A 28 -17.83 4.41 16.70
CA GLY A 28 -17.22 4.39 15.37
C GLY A 28 -15.71 4.65 15.40
N ALA A 29 -14.99 4.05 16.34
CA ALA A 29 -13.54 4.12 16.42
C ALA A 29 -12.82 3.54 15.18
N SER A 30 -11.52 3.83 15.03
CA SER A 30 -10.70 3.24 13.96
C SER A 30 -10.57 1.72 14.13
N LEU A 31 -10.28 1.01 13.03
CA LEU A 31 -10.04 -0.45 13.08
C LEU A 31 -8.85 -0.79 13.99
N GLU A 32 -7.79 0.03 13.96
CA GLU A 32 -6.64 -0.04 14.86
C GLU A 32 -7.08 -0.04 16.33
N GLU A 33 -7.84 0.98 16.74
CA GLU A 33 -8.22 1.16 18.14
C GLU A 33 -9.19 0.06 18.61
N ILE A 34 -10.11 -0.38 17.75
CA ILE A 34 -11.01 -1.51 18.06
C ILE A 34 -10.19 -2.81 18.16
N SER A 35 -9.20 -3.01 17.30
CA SER A 35 -8.31 -4.18 17.31
C SER A 35 -7.48 -4.27 18.59
N GLU A 36 -6.87 -3.16 19.02
CA GLU A 36 -6.10 -3.08 20.26
C GLU A 36 -6.95 -3.38 21.49
N LEU A 37 -8.16 -2.82 21.56
CA LEU A 37 -9.09 -3.07 22.66
C LEU A 37 -9.58 -4.52 22.65
N ALA A 38 -9.86 -5.08 21.46
CA ALA A 38 -10.23 -6.48 21.30
C ALA A 38 -9.11 -7.40 21.82
N GLU A 39 -7.86 -7.14 21.47
CA GLU A 39 -6.71 -7.91 21.95
C GLU A 39 -6.56 -7.79 23.47
N ALA A 40 -6.69 -6.58 24.03
CA ALA A 40 -6.63 -6.33 25.47
C ALA A 40 -7.76 -7.00 26.27
N GLU A 41 -8.89 -7.32 25.63
CA GLU A 41 -10.02 -8.05 26.22
C GLU A 41 -10.00 -9.55 25.89
N GLY A 42 -8.98 -10.05 25.20
CA GLY A 42 -8.83 -11.47 24.83
C GLY A 42 -9.71 -11.91 23.66
N LEU A 43 -10.26 -10.97 22.90
CA LEU A 43 -11.07 -11.19 21.71
C LEU A 43 -10.20 -11.42 20.47
N HIS A 44 -9.23 -12.35 20.56
CA HIS A 44 -8.18 -12.54 19.55
C HIS A 44 -8.70 -12.75 18.12
N LYS A 45 -9.85 -13.42 17.96
CA LYS A 45 -10.48 -13.61 16.65
C LYS A 45 -10.94 -12.28 16.04
N LEU A 46 -11.50 -11.38 16.85
CA LEU A 46 -11.90 -10.06 16.39
C LEU A 46 -10.66 -9.22 16.07
N ALA A 47 -9.69 -9.17 16.99
CA ALA A 47 -8.44 -8.45 16.80
C ALA A 47 -7.71 -8.88 15.52
N SER A 48 -7.57 -10.19 15.28
CA SER A 48 -6.90 -10.71 14.09
C SER A 48 -7.60 -10.29 12.79
N VAL A 49 -8.94 -10.37 12.74
CA VAL A 49 -9.67 -9.99 11.52
C VAL A 49 -9.66 -8.47 11.31
N LEU A 50 -9.70 -7.67 12.38
CA LEU A 50 -9.62 -6.21 12.26
C LEU A 50 -8.22 -5.75 11.84
N PHE A 51 -7.17 -6.39 12.37
CA PHE A 51 -5.80 -6.17 11.94
C PHE A 51 -5.61 -6.55 10.46
N GLU A 52 -6.13 -7.69 10.01
CA GLU A 52 -6.10 -8.05 8.59
C GLU A 52 -6.81 -7.00 7.71
N ALA A 53 -8.01 -6.56 8.13
CA ALA A 53 -8.78 -5.55 7.41
C ALA A 53 -8.09 -4.17 7.38
N GLU A 54 -7.43 -3.79 8.47
CA GLU A 54 -6.61 -2.59 8.56
C GLU A 54 -5.41 -2.67 7.59
N GLN A 55 -4.69 -3.80 7.59
CA GLN A 55 -3.56 -4.01 6.69
C GLN A 55 -4.00 -4.01 5.21
N GLU A 56 -5.17 -4.56 4.89
CA GLU A 56 -5.76 -4.45 3.55
C GLU A 56 -6.09 -3.00 3.19
N ALA A 57 -6.71 -2.24 4.10
CA ALA A 57 -7.03 -0.83 3.89
C ALA A 57 -5.79 0.06 3.74
N LEU A 58 -4.71 -0.24 4.47
CA LEU A 58 -3.43 0.45 4.34
C LEU A 58 -2.76 0.18 3.00
N ARG A 59 -2.85 -1.05 2.47
CA ARG A 59 -2.32 -1.41 1.14
C ARG A 59 -3.03 -0.71 0.00
N ASP A 60 -4.34 -0.50 0.13
CA ASP A 60 -5.15 0.19 -0.87
C ASP A 60 -5.23 1.72 -0.60
N GLY A 61 -4.57 2.21 0.44
CA GLY A 61 -4.58 3.62 0.84
C GLY A 61 -3.59 4.50 0.04
N PRO A 62 -3.83 5.82 -0.03
CA PRO A 62 -2.95 6.77 -0.73
C PRO A 62 -1.51 6.77 -0.20
N ASP A 63 -1.31 6.50 1.10
CA ASP A 63 0.01 6.46 1.73
C ASP A 63 0.88 5.31 1.18
N ALA A 64 0.29 4.15 0.87
CA ALA A 64 1.03 3.04 0.24
C ALA A 64 1.43 3.36 -1.21
N VAL A 65 0.62 4.16 -1.91
CA VAL A 65 0.94 4.62 -3.28
C VAL A 65 2.09 5.63 -3.24
N GLU A 66 2.08 6.57 -2.29
CA GLU A 66 3.18 7.53 -2.10
C GLU A 66 4.48 6.81 -1.70
N GLU A 67 4.42 5.81 -0.82
CA GLU A 67 5.59 5.02 -0.41
C GLU A 67 6.15 4.19 -1.58
N ALA A 68 5.30 3.57 -2.40
CA ALA A 68 5.71 2.84 -3.60
C ALA A 68 6.37 3.75 -4.64
N GLY A 69 5.85 4.97 -4.81
CA GLY A 69 6.47 5.98 -5.67
C GLY A 69 7.85 6.41 -5.18
N ALA A 70 7.97 6.71 -3.89
CA ALA A 70 9.25 7.06 -3.28
C ALA A 70 10.30 5.92 -3.35
N ALA A 71 9.85 4.67 -3.21
CA ALA A 71 10.71 3.50 -3.38
C ALA A 71 11.19 3.35 -4.83
N THR A 72 10.31 3.58 -5.80
CA THR A 72 10.63 3.55 -7.23
C THR A 72 11.62 4.64 -7.59
N ASP A 73 11.43 5.86 -7.09
CA ASP A 73 12.38 6.96 -7.30
C ASP A 73 13.75 6.67 -6.69
N THR A 74 13.78 6.05 -5.51
CA THR A 74 15.03 5.60 -4.87
C THR A 74 15.75 4.55 -5.72
N PHE A 75 14.99 3.59 -6.26
CA PHE A 75 15.53 2.58 -7.18
C PHE A 75 16.13 3.22 -8.44
N ILE A 76 15.43 4.18 -9.05
CA ILE A 76 15.92 4.90 -10.24
C ILE A 76 17.25 5.62 -9.95
N GLN A 77 17.35 6.30 -8.81
CA GLN A 77 18.57 7.00 -8.41
C GLN A 77 19.73 6.05 -8.14
N ALA A 78 19.46 4.86 -7.59
CA ALA A 78 20.47 3.82 -7.42
C ALA A 78 20.91 3.25 -8.77
N ALA A 79 19.97 2.86 -9.63
CA ALA A 79 20.24 2.35 -10.96
C ALA A 79 21.06 3.34 -11.80
N ARG A 80 20.79 4.64 -11.67
CA ARG A 80 21.56 5.70 -12.35
C ARG A 80 23.05 5.67 -12.02
N GLN A 81 23.44 5.29 -10.80
CA GLN A 81 24.85 5.22 -10.39
C GLN A 81 25.61 4.08 -11.07
N ASP A 82 24.89 3.02 -11.44
CA ASP A 82 25.47 1.83 -12.09
C ASP A 82 25.47 1.94 -13.63
N LEU A 83 24.78 2.95 -14.19
CA LEU A 83 24.69 3.16 -15.64
C LEU A 83 25.87 3.96 -16.21
N PRO A 84 26.43 3.53 -17.36
CA PRO A 84 27.41 4.30 -18.11
C PRO A 84 26.91 5.71 -18.47
N ALA A 85 27.82 6.67 -18.58
CA ALA A 85 27.46 8.05 -18.91
C ALA A 85 26.91 8.24 -20.34
N ASP A 86 27.16 7.28 -21.24
CA ASP A 86 26.67 7.25 -22.61
C ASP A 86 25.35 6.47 -22.76
N SER A 87 24.81 5.88 -21.68
CA SER A 87 23.49 5.25 -21.69
C SER A 87 22.39 6.29 -21.90
N LYS A 88 21.47 5.98 -22.80
CA LYS A 88 20.25 6.76 -23.01
C LYS A 88 19.33 6.70 -21.79
N THR A 89 19.27 5.55 -21.12
CA THR A 89 18.52 5.37 -19.87
C THR A 89 19.05 6.29 -18.79
N ALA A 90 20.39 6.38 -18.64
CA ALA A 90 21.02 7.34 -17.74
C ALA A 90 20.61 8.79 -18.06
N ALA A 91 20.66 9.18 -19.33
CA ALA A 91 20.25 10.52 -19.76
C ALA A 91 18.75 10.79 -19.54
N ALA A 92 17.90 9.76 -19.68
CA ALA A 92 16.46 9.85 -19.41
C ALA A 92 16.18 10.07 -17.91
N ILE A 93 16.91 9.37 -17.05
CA ILE A 93 16.84 9.56 -15.60
C ILE A 93 17.31 10.97 -15.21
N ASP A 94 18.45 11.43 -15.74
CA ASP A 94 19.03 12.74 -15.41
C ASP A 94 18.12 13.93 -15.77
N ARG A 95 17.28 13.80 -16.79
CA ARG A 95 16.30 14.83 -17.17
C ARG A 95 14.96 14.70 -16.45
N GLY A 96 14.78 13.70 -15.60
CA GLY A 96 13.51 13.44 -14.90
C GLY A 96 12.39 13.00 -15.83
N ALA A 97 12.67 12.11 -16.78
CA ALA A 97 11.66 11.50 -17.64
C ALA A 97 10.61 10.69 -16.85
N SER A 98 9.46 10.40 -17.45
CA SER A 98 8.45 9.54 -16.84
C SER A 98 8.95 8.10 -16.69
N TRP A 99 8.37 7.34 -15.76
CA TRP A 99 8.70 5.91 -15.61
C TRP A 99 8.44 5.13 -16.89
N GLU A 100 7.34 5.41 -17.59
CA GLU A 100 7.02 4.85 -18.92
C GLU A 100 8.19 5.05 -19.89
N GLU A 101 8.63 6.30 -20.05
CA GLU A 101 9.68 6.66 -21.00
C GLU A 101 11.05 6.07 -20.61
N ILE A 102 11.38 6.07 -19.31
CA ILE A 102 12.61 5.44 -18.82
C ILE A 102 12.54 3.92 -19.05
N SER A 103 11.38 3.29 -18.84
CA SER A 103 11.20 1.85 -19.02
C SER A 103 11.37 1.42 -20.49
N GLU A 104 10.83 2.20 -21.43
CA GLU A 104 10.95 1.94 -22.87
C GLU A 104 12.41 2.03 -23.32
N ILE A 105 13.11 3.09 -22.92
CA ILE A 105 14.52 3.29 -23.24
C ILE A 105 15.40 2.21 -22.59
N ALA A 106 15.10 1.83 -21.34
CA ALA A 106 15.79 0.75 -20.64
C ALA A 106 15.64 -0.58 -21.38
N GLU A 107 14.44 -0.90 -21.88
CA GLU A 107 14.20 -2.11 -22.67
C GLU A 107 14.97 -2.09 -23.99
N GLU A 108 15.01 -0.95 -24.70
CA GLU A 108 15.82 -0.78 -25.91
C GLU A 108 17.32 -1.01 -25.68
N GLU A 109 17.83 -0.62 -24.50
CA GLU A 109 19.23 -0.81 -24.10
C GLU A 109 19.50 -2.20 -23.47
N GLY A 110 18.49 -3.06 -23.34
CA GLY A 110 18.59 -4.40 -22.74
C GLY A 110 18.69 -4.40 -21.21
N LEU A 111 18.34 -3.29 -20.57
CA LEU A 111 18.31 -3.11 -19.12
C LEU A 111 16.97 -3.63 -18.54
N HIS A 112 16.66 -4.89 -18.84
CA HIS A 112 15.36 -5.51 -18.56
C HIS A 112 14.92 -5.40 -17.09
N GLN A 113 15.86 -5.43 -16.14
CA GLN A 113 15.51 -5.27 -14.73
C GLN A 113 14.95 -3.86 -14.45
N ILE A 114 15.54 -2.82 -15.02
CA ILE A 114 15.06 -1.44 -14.86
C ILE A 114 13.72 -1.30 -15.57
N ALA A 115 13.62 -1.80 -16.80
CA ALA A 115 12.37 -1.75 -17.58
C ALA A 115 11.20 -2.42 -16.84
N SER A 116 11.39 -3.64 -16.35
CA SER A 116 10.34 -4.38 -15.64
C SER A 116 9.90 -3.68 -14.35
N VAL A 117 10.85 -3.22 -13.53
CA VAL A 117 10.51 -2.55 -12.25
C VAL A 117 9.69 -1.28 -12.50
N LEU A 118 10.08 -0.48 -13.48
CA LEU A 118 9.37 0.77 -13.79
C LEU A 118 8.00 0.54 -14.41
N PHE A 119 7.89 -0.46 -15.30
CA PHE A 119 6.62 -0.85 -15.89
C PHE A 119 5.64 -1.41 -14.84
N GLU A 120 6.11 -2.21 -13.89
CA GLU A 120 5.30 -2.70 -12.78
C GLU A 120 4.84 -1.56 -11.86
N ALA A 121 5.73 -0.63 -11.52
CA ALA A 121 5.41 0.53 -10.70
C ALA A 121 4.36 1.45 -11.38
N GLU A 122 4.47 1.66 -12.68
CA GLU A 122 3.49 2.43 -13.45
C GLU A 122 2.11 1.75 -13.46
N GLN A 123 2.05 0.45 -13.74
CA GLN A 123 0.78 -0.28 -13.73
C GLN A 123 0.12 -0.26 -12.36
N GLU A 124 0.91 -0.37 -11.29
CA GLU A 124 0.41 -0.32 -9.93
C GLU A 124 -0.13 1.08 -9.56
N ALA A 125 0.56 2.15 -9.98
CA ALA A 125 0.09 3.52 -9.83
C ALA A 125 -1.23 3.77 -10.60
N LEU A 126 -1.37 3.22 -11.80
CA LEU A 126 -2.61 3.31 -12.60
C LEU A 126 -3.75 2.51 -11.96
N ARG A 127 -3.47 1.32 -11.43
CA ARG A 127 -4.44 0.46 -10.74
C ARG A 127 -4.99 1.15 -9.49
N THR A 128 -4.12 1.76 -8.70
CA THR A 128 -4.50 2.43 -7.46
C THR A 128 -5.20 3.76 -7.73
N SER A 129 -4.76 4.53 -8.73
CA SER A 129 -5.45 5.75 -9.19
C SER A 129 -6.87 5.50 -9.72
N THR A 130 -7.14 4.31 -10.27
CA THR A 130 -8.49 3.91 -10.74
C THR A 130 -9.41 3.45 -9.60
N ASN A 131 -8.87 3.10 -8.43
CA ASN A 131 -9.62 2.62 -7.27
C ASN A 131 -9.76 3.66 -6.14
N ALA A 132 -9.14 4.84 -6.27
CA ALA A 132 -9.26 6.00 -5.37
C ALA A 132 -10.44 6.91 -5.76
#